data_AF-A0A850PE69-F1
#
_entry.id   AF-A0A850PE69-F1
#
_cell.length_a   1.000
_cell.length_b   1.000
_cell.length_c   1.000
_cell.angle_alpha   90.00
_cell.angle_beta   90.00
_cell.angle_gamma   90.00
#
_symmetry.space_group_name_H-M   'P 1'
#
loop_
_entity.id
_entity.type
_entity.pdbx_description
1 polymer ?
#
loop_
_entity_poly.entity_id
_entity_poly.type
_entity_poly.pdbx_seq_one_letter_code
_entity_poly.pdbx_strand_id
1 'polypeptide(L)' 'MLRETRSVNDIRTAIRELSTRADLARSEGRSADAAELDQRVRNYRDELGTRP' A
#
# COMPACT_ATOMS: atom_id res chain seq x y z
N MET A 1 20.86 -13.46 -8.02
CA MET A 1 20.72 -12.23 -7.20
C MET A 1 19.51 -11.46 -7.72
N LEU A 2 18.31 -11.79 -7.24
CA LEU A 2 17.08 -11.09 -7.63
C LEU A 2 16.91 -9.92 -6.66
N ARG A 3 17.56 -8.79 -6.92
CA ARG A 3 17.12 -7.53 -6.31
C ARG A 3 15.71 -7.34 -6.82
N GLU A 4 14.73 -7.61 -5.97
CA GLU A 4 13.31 -7.39 -6.20
C GLU A 4 13.12 -5.89 -6.49
N THR A 5 13.37 -5.52 -7.75
CA THR A 5 12.99 -4.24 -8.27
C THR A 5 11.48 -4.33 -8.33
N ARG A 6 10.83 -3.99 -7.22
CA ARG A 6 9.37 -3.89 -7.14
C ARG A 6 8.95 -3.10 -8.37
N SER A 7 8.35 -3.82 -9.31
CA SER A 7 7.91 -3.21 -10.55
C SER A 7 6.76 -2.28 -10.21
N VAL A 8 6.54 -1.28 -11.05
CA VAL A 8 5.37 -0.38 -10.93
C VAL A 8 4.07 -1.19 -10.77
N ASN A 9 3.98 -2.34 -11.46
CA ASN A 9 2.88 -3.28 -11.30
C ASN A 9 2.81 -3.92 -9.89
N ASP A 10 3.93 -4.35 -9.30
CA ASP A 10 3.95 -4.89 -7.94
C ASP A 10 3.55 -3.83 -6.91
N ILE A 11 3.99 -2.58 -7.10
CA ILE A 11 3.62 -1.46 -6.23
C ILE A 11 2.11 -1.19 -6.32
N ARG A 12 1.54 -1.19 -7.53
CA ARG A 12 0.10 -1.05 -7.75
C ARG A 12 -0.70 -2.19 -7.12
N THR A 13 -0.21 -3.43 -7.24
CA THR A 13 -0.83 -4.61 -6.59
C THR A 13 -0.78 -4.46 -5.08
N ALA A 14 0.38 -4.10 -4.52
CA ALA A 14 0.53 -3.86 -3.09
C ALA A 14 -0.40 -2.74 -2.57
N ILE A 15 -0.56 -1.64 -3.32
CA ILE A 15 -1.50 -0.58 -2.98
C ILE A 15 -2.93 -1.12 -2.89
N ARG A 16 -3.38 -1.93 -3.88
CA ARG A 16 -4.72 -2.52 -3.86
C ARG A 16 -4.91 -3.43 -2.64
N GLU A 17 -3.97 -4.33 -2.39
CA GLU A 17 -4.06 -5.24 -1.25
C GLU A 17 -4.10 -4.51 0.09
N LEU A 18 -3.24 -3.50 0.27
CA LEU A 18 -3.19 -2.71 1.49
C LEU A 18 -4.45 -1.87 1.66
N SER A 19 -5.03 -1.34 0.58
CA SER A 19 -6.29 -0.60 0.62
C SER A 19 -7.44 -1.51 1.07
N THR A 20 -7.55 -2.71 0.50
CA THR A 20 -8.56 -3.70 0.92
C THR A 20 -8.42 -4.08 2.39
N ARG A 21 -7.18 -4.26 2.87
CA ARG A 21 -6.93 -4.54 4.30
C ARG A 21 -7.27 -3.35 5.19
N ALA A 22 -7.03 -2.12 4.73
CA ALA A 22 -7.38 -0.91 5.47
C ALA A 22 -8.90 -0.79 5.58
N ASP A 23 -9.63 -1.02 4.49
CA ASP A 23 -11.09 -1.04 4.48
C ASP A 23 -11.66 -2.09 5.43
N LEU A 24 -11.10 -3.30 5.43
CA LEU A 24 -11.47 -4.36 6.38
C LEU A 24 -11.19 -3.94 7.83
N ALA A 25 -9.99 -3.41 8.11
CA ALA A 25 -9.63 -2.95 9.45
C ALA A 25 -10.56 -1.83 9.93
N ARG A 26 -10.99 -0.89 9.07
CA ARG A 26 -12.01 0.10 9.42
C ARG A 26 -13.35 -0.55 9.73
N SER A 27 -13.77 -1.53 8.92
CA SER A 27 -15.01 -2.27 9.15
C SER A 27 -15.01 -3.06 10.47
N GLU A 28 -13.85 -3.52 10.92
CA GLU A 28 -13.67 -4.24 12.18
C GLU A 28 -13.44 -3.31 13.38
N GLY A 29 -13.45 -1.99 13.18
CA GLY A 29 -13.17 -1.00 14.24
C GLY A 29 -11.69 -0.87 14.60
N ARG A 30 -10.79 -1.52 13.86
CA ARG A 30 -9.33 -1.43 14.01
C ARG A 30 -8.79 -0.19 13.30
N SER A 31 -9.19 0.99 13.75
CA SER A 31 -8.82 2.27 13.13
C SER A 31 -7.29 2.53 13.12
N ALA A 32 -6.56 2.02 14.10
CA ALA A 32 -5.10 2.13 14.15
C ALA A 32 -4.42 1.35 13.02
N ASP A 33 -4.83 0.09 12.80
CA ASP A 33 -4.33 -0.74 11.70
C ASP A 33 -4.69 -0.12 10.34
N ALA A 34 -5.92 0.39 10.20
CA ALA A 34 -6.34 1.09 9.00
C ALA A 34 -5.47 2.32 8.72
N ALA A 35 -5.15 3.11 9.74
CA ALA A 35 -4.30 4.29 9.60
C ALA A 35 -2.86 3.93 9.18
N GLU A 36 -2.30 2.84 9.73
CA GLU A 36 -0.97 2.36 9.33
C GLU A 36 -0.97 1.88 7.86
N LEU A 37 -1.99 1.11 7.47
CA LEU A 37 -2.15 0.61 6.11
C LEU A 37 -2.34 1.77 5.11
N ASP A 38 -3.15 2.77 5.46
CA ASP A 38 -3.30 3.99 4.65
C ASP A 38 -1.99 4.76 4.50
N GLN A 39 -1.20 4.86 5.57
CA GLN A 39 0.10 5.52 5.52
C GLN A 39 1.04 4.79 4.56
N ARG A 40 1.06 3.45 4.60
CA ARG A 40 1.85 2.64 3.65
C ARG A 40 1.38 2.82 2.21
N VAL A 41 0.07 2.85 1.97
CA VAL A 41 -0.50 3.12 0.64
C VAL A 41 -0.03 4.48 0.11
N ARG A 42 -0.03 5.51 0.95
CA ARG A 42 0.44 6.85 0.57
C ARG A 42 1.91 6.83 0.16
N ASN A 43 2.77 6.17 0.95
CA ASN A 43 4.19 6.06 0.64
C ASN A 43 4.41 5.38 -0.73
N TYR A 44 3.70 4.27 -1.01
CA TYR A 44 3.80 3.61 -2.32
C TYR A 44 3.29 4.46 -3.48
N ARG A 45 2.27 5.31 -3.26
CA ARG A 45 1.77 6.24 -4.28
C ARG A 45 2.78 7.35 -4.56
N ASP A 46 3.49 7.82 -3.54
CA ASP A 46 4.56 8.80 -3.69
C ASP A 46 5.76 8.20 -4.45
N GLU A 47 6.14 6.95 -4.13
CA GLU A 47 7.13 6.18 -4.91
C GLU A 47 6.73 5.97 -6.37
N LEU A 48 5.42 5.88 -6.66
CA LEU A 48 4.91 5.82 -8.04
C LEU A 48 4.97 7.17 -8.74
N GLY A 49 4.64 8.27 -8.05
CA GLY A 49 4.66 9.62 -8.62
C GLY A 49 6.05 10.17 -8.85
N THR A 50 7.04 9.70 -8.09
CA THR A 50 8.47 10.05 -8.26
C THR A 50 9.16 9.24 -9.35
N ARG A 51 8.55 8.16 -9.85
CA ARG A 51 9.04 7.40 -11.01
C ARG A 51 8.43 8.00 -12.29
N PRO A 52 9.25 8.49 -13.24
CA PRO A 52 8.79 9.17 -14.46
C PRO A 52 8.08 8.22 -15.44
#